data_AF-A0A068TQC1-F1
#
_entry.id   AF-A0A068TQC1-F1
#
_cell.length_a   1.000
_cell.length_b   1.000
_cell.length_c   1.000
_cell.angle_alpha   90.00
_cell.angle_beta   90.00
_cell.angle_gamma   90.00
#
_symmetry.space_group_name_H-M   'P 1'
#
loop_
_entity.id
_entity.type
_entity.pdbx_description
1 polymer ?
#
loop_
_entity_poly.entity_id
_entity_poly.type
_entity_poly.pdbx_seq_one_letter_code
_entity_poly.pdbx_strand_id
1 'polypeptide(L)'
;MEVEVKLRLPDSNAHQRLSTVLSPFHVKTHVQENIFFDGPNSELATNLAALRLRFYDLDSQCVLSLKAKPVMSNGISRIQEDEEPLDPVIGRASVAEPWRLLLMADHSSEIMKRVREEYGVVGDDNKCLVCLGGFRNVRAVYEWSGLKLELDETNYDFGTCYEIECETSEPERAKNLLEELLRSNGIEYSYSKANKFAIFRAGKLPQ
;
A
#
# COMPACT_ATOMS: atom_id res chain seq x y z
N MET A 1 -8.15 -3.09 -12.44
CA MET A 1 -7.22 -4.08 -11.87
C MET A 1 -5.84 -3.49 -11.98
N GLU A 2 -5.26 -3.15 -10.84
CA GLU A 2 -3.88 -2.66 -10.72
C GLU A 2 -2.92 -3.84 -10.91
N VAL A 3 -1.81 -3.57 -11.59
CA VAL A 3 -0.77 -4.56 -11.90
C VAL A 3 0.59 -3.90 -11.66
N GLU A 4 1.39 -4.53 -10.82
CA GLU A 4 2.67 -3.96 -10.40
C GLU A 4 3.74 -5.04 -10.27
N VAL A 5 4.97 -4.68 -10.61
CA VAL A 5 6.16 -5.46 -10.25
C VAL A 5 6.54 -5.07 -8.82
N LYS A 6 6.81 -6.04 -7.95
CA LYS A 6 7.21 -5.82 -6.55
C LYS A 6 8.44 -6.66 -6.19
N LEU A 7 9.57 -6.00 -5.96
CA LEU A 7 10.82 -6.63 -5.56
C LEU A 7 11.22 -6.13 -4.17
N ARG A 8 11.65 -7.04 -3.31
CA ARG A 8 12.13 -6.73 -1.97
C ARG A 8 13.65 -6.58 -1.98
N LEU A 9 14.15 -5.51 -1.36
CA LEU A 9 15.56 -5.31 -1.08
C LEU A 9 15.88 -5.85 0.33
N PRO A 10 17.07 -6.44 0.53
CA PRO A 10 17.40 -7.12 1.78
C PRO A 10 17.57 -6.18 2.97
N ASP A 11 18.11 -4.98 2.75
CA ASP A 11 18.49 -4.05 3.81
C ASP A 11 18.57 -2.58 3.34
N SER A 12 18.91 -1.70 4.28
CA SER A 12 19.07 -0.26 4.05
C SER A 12 20.24 0.08 3.12
N ASN A 13 21.27 -0.77 3.04
CA ASN A 13 22.42 -0.55 2.16
C ASN A 13 22.02 -0.80 0.70
N ALA A 14 21.32 -1.89 0.43
CA ALA A 14 20.72 -2.16 -0.89
C ALA A 14 19.77 -1.04 -1.31
N HIS A 15 18.90 -0.58 -0.41
CA HIS A 15 18.02 0.56 -0.62
C HIS A 15 18.79 1.85 -0.95
N GLN A 16 19.79 2.21 -0.14
CA GLN A 16 20.60 3.42 -0.34
C GLN A 16 21.38 3.39 -1.66
N ARG A 17 21.94 2.23 -2.02
CA ARG A 17 22.64 2.04 -3.30
C ARG A 17 21.70 2.24 -4.48
N LEU A 18 20.50 1.66 -4.42
CA LEU A 18 19.50 1.84 -5.48
C LEU A 18 19.04 3.30 -5.59
N SER A 19 18.77 3.94 -4.46
CA SER A 19 18.45 5.38 -4.41
C SER A 19 19.56 6.23 -5.06
N THR A 20 20.83 5.89 -4.79
CA THR A 20 21.98 6.59 -5.40
C THR A 20 22.01 6.40 -6.93
N VAL A 21 21.81 5.17 -7.42
CA VAL A 21 21.74 4.86 -8.85
C VAL A 21 20.60 5.61 -9.54
N LEU A 22 19.44 5.68 -8.88
CA LEU A 22 18.24 6.30 -9.41
C LEU A 22 18.20 7.83 -9.23
N SER A 23 19.12 8.42 -8.46
CA SER A 23 19.13 9.85 -8.14
C SER A 23 18.98 10.81 -9.34
N PRO A 24 19.54 10.55 -10.54
CA PRO A 24 19.33 11.44 -11.70
C PRO A 24 17.88 11.45 -12.23
N PHE A 25 17.08 10.47 -11.83
CA PHE A 25 15.71 10.24 -12.29
C PHE A 25 14.67 10.59 -11.23
N HIS A 26 15.10 11.18 -10.10
CA HIS A 26 14.22 11.49 -8.98
C HIS A 26 13.19 12.55 -9.37
N VAL A 27 11.94 12.27 -9.04
CA VAL A 27 10.81 13.18 -9.26
C VAL A 27 10.40 13.84 -7.95
N LYS A 28 10.15 13.03 -6.92
CA LYS A 28 9.65 13.48 -5.62
C LYS A 28 9.76 12.40 -4.55
N THR A 29 9.67 12.82 -3.30
CA THR A 29 9.59 11.92 -2.15
C THR A 29 8.35 12.27 -1.34
N HIS A 30 7.55 11.25 -1.00
CA HIS A 30 6.37 11.38 -0.16
C HIS A 30 6.57 10.66 1.17
N VAL A 31 6.11 11.27 2.26
CA VAL A 31 5.94 10.60 3.54
C VAL A 31 4.48 10.17 3.66
N GLN A 32 4.27 8.87 3.78
CA GLN A 32 2.95 8.27 3.84
C GLN A 32 2.68 7.67 5.22
N GLU A 33 1.47 7.83 5.71
CA GLU A 33 0.95 7.07 6.84
C GLU A 33 -0.25 6.25 6.36
N ASN A 34 -0.15 4.93 6.48
CA ASN A 34 -1.16 3.98 6.02
C ASN A 34 -1.89 3.42 7.24
N ILE A 35 -3.16 3.79 7.41
CA ILE A 35 -4.03 3.33 8.51
C ILE A 35 -5.11 2.41 7.94
N PHE A 36 -5.32 1.27 8.59
CA PHE A 36 -6.21 0.23 8.10
C PHE A 36 -7.42 0.04 9.00
N PHE A 37 -8.51 -0.40 8.38
CA PHE A 37 -9.78 -0.65 9.04
C PHE A 37 -10.32 -2.01 8.62
N ASP A 38 -11.06 -2.64 9.52
CA ASP A 38 -11.78 -3.89 9.25
C ASP A 38 -13.02 -3.93 10.15
N GLY A 39 -13.94 -4.86 9.89
CA GLY A 39 -14.99 -5.17 10.83
C GLY A 39 -14.44 -5.93 12.05
N PRO A 40 -15.23 -6.02 13.13
CA PRO A 40 -14.80 -6.61 14.39
C PRO A 40 -14.46 -8.10 14.29
N ASN A 41 -14.96 -8.80 13.26
CA ASN A 41 -14.72 -10.21 13.01
C ASN A 41 -13.78 -10.44 11.81
N SER A 42 -13.01 -9.42 11.40
CA SER A 42 -12.11 -9.49 10.24
C SER A 42 -12.86 -9.78 8.93
N GLU A 43 -14.03 -9.17 8.74
CA GLU A 43 -14.93 -9.33 7.61
C GLU A 43 -14.22 -9.05 6.27
N LEU A 44 -13.42 -7.98 6.19
CA LEU A 44 -12.65 -7.63 5.00
C LEU A 44 -11.48 -8.60 4.82
N ALA A 45 -10.66 -8.81 5.84
CA ALA A 45 -9.47 -9.66 5.72
C ALA A 45 -9.82 -11.12 5.36
N THR A 46 -10.90 -11.66 5.90
CA THR A 46 -11.40 -13.02 5.57
C THR A 46 -11.83 -13.13 4.11
N ASN A 47 -12.26 -12.01 3.50
CA ASN A 47 -12.60 -11.91 2.09
C ASN A 47 -11.43 -11.38 1.22
N LEU A 48 -10.20 -11.43 1.74
CA LEU A 48 -8.99 -10.95 1.06
C LEU A 48 -9.10 -9.48 0.61
N ALA A 49 -9.74 -8.65 1.44
CA ALA A 49 -9.88 -7.21 1.23
C ALA A 49 -9.19 -6.41 2.33
N ALA A 50 -8.76 -5.20 1.99
CA ALA A 50 -8.13 -4.26 2.90
C ALA A 50 -8.66 -2.85 2.62
N LEU A 51 -9.32 -2.27 3.63
CA LEU A 51 -9.73 -0.87 3.63
C LEU A 51 -8.65 -0.03 4.29
N ARG A 52 -8.21 1.04 3.62
CA ARG A 52 -7.10 1.87 4.06
C ARG A 52 -7.39 3.34 3.86
N LEU A 53 -7.02 4.14 4.85
CA LEU A 53 -6.75 5.57 4.69
C LEU A 53 -5.25 5.78 4.57
N ARG A 54 -4.82 6.49 3.53
CA ARG A 54 -3.44 6.90 3.34
C ARG A 54 -3.34 8.41 3.44
N PHE A 55 -2.57 8.90 4.42
CA PHE A 55 -2.24 10.31 4.56
C PHE A 55 -0.88 10.59 3.94
N TYR A 56 -0.73 11.74 3.28
CA TYR A 56 0.51 12.19 2.65
C TYR A 56 1.03 13.46 3.30
N ASP A 57 2.33 13.53 3.51
CA ASP A 57 3.10 14.76 3.80
C ASP A 57 2.44 15.63 4.88
N LEU A 58 2.25 15.05 6.07
CA LEU A 58 1.60 15.70 7.22
C LEU A 58 0.17 16.18 6.91
N ASP A 59 -0.66 15.28 6.39
CA ASP A 59 -2.09 15.49 6.11
C ASP A 59 -2.38 16.49 4.98
N SER A 60 -1.42 16.73 4.09
CA SER A 60 -1.65 17.51 2.87
C SER A 60 -2.68 16.87 1.94
N GLN A 61 -2.81 15.54 1.99
CA GLN A 61 -3.76 14.75 1.22
C GLN A 61 -4.14 13.49 2.00
N CYS A 62 -5.39 13.05 1.83
CA CYS A 62 -5.86 11.74 2.29
C CYS A 62 -6.53 11.00 1.13
N VAL A 63 -6.27 9.69 1.05
CA VAL A 63 -6.87 8.80 0.05
C VAL A 63 -7.50 7.61 0.77
N LEU A 64 -8.77 7.37 0.50
CA LEU A 64 -9.47 6.15 0.88
C LEU A 64 -9.27 5.13 -0.23
N SER A 65 -8.85 3.91 0.11
CA SER A 65 -8.64 2.83 -0.85
C SER A 65 -9.22 1.53 -0.34
N LEU A 66 -9.88 0.78 -1.23
CA LEU A 66 -10.28 -0.61 -1.02
C LEU A 66 -9.52 -1.50 -2.00
N LYS A 67 -8.62 -2.31 -1.45
CA LYS A 67 -7.84 -3.31 -2.19
C LYS A 67 -8.44 -4.69 -1.95
N ALA A 68 -8.75 -5.46 -2.98
CA ALA A 68 -9.38 -6.78 -2.87
C ALA A 68 -8.78 -7.83 -3.82
N LYS A 69 -8.87 -9.10 -3.39
CA LYS A 69 -8.48 -10.29 -4.16
C LYS A 69 -7.05 -10.22 -4.72
N PRO A 70 -6.04 -9.93 -3.88
CA PRO A 70 -4.65 -9.88 -4.33
C PRO A 70 -4.20 -11.24 -4.86
N VAL A 71 -3.57 -11.23 -6.02
CA VAL A 71 -2.83 -12.36 -6.57
C VAL A 71 -1.39 -11.93 -6.77
N MET A 72 -0.45 -12.70 -6.23
CA MET A 72 0.96 -12.38 -6.36
C MET A 72 1.77 -13.63 -6.72
N SER A 73 2.52 -13.54 -7.80
CA SER A 73 3.37 -14.61 -8.28
C SER A 73 4.56 -14.05 -9.06
N ASN A 74 5.74 -14.63 -8.85
CA ASN A 74 6.97 -14.29 -9.59
C ASN A 74 7.29 -12.79 -9.64
N GLY A 75 7.10 -12.09 -8.52
CA GLY A 75 7.37 -10.65 -8.40
C GLY A 75 6.34 -9.75 -9.07
N ILE A 76 5.20 -10.27 -9.52
CA ILE A 76 4.10 -9.49 -10.10
C ILE A 76 2.89 -9.61 -9.18
N SER A 77 2.35 -8.46 -8.75
CA SER A 77 1.09 -8.36 -8.03
C SER A 77 -0.03 -7.90 -8.95
N ARG A 78 -1.22 -8.44 -8.74
CA ARG A 78 -2.46 -8.07 -9.40
C ARG A 78 -3.53 -7.90 -8.35
N ILE A 79 -4.20 -6.76 -8.35
CA ILE A 79 -5.18 -6.45 -7.31
C ILE A 79 -6.36 -5.65 -7.88
N GLN A 80 -7.55 -5.91 -7.33
CA GLN A 80 -8.69 -5.02 -7.56
C GLN A 80 -8.55 -3.86 -6.59
N GLU A 81 -8.49 -2.65 -7.11
CA GLU A 81 -8.32 -1.47 -6.30
C GLU A 81 -9.18 -0.34 -6.83
N ASP A 82 -9.80 0.33 -5.86
CA ASP A 82 -10.55 1.55 -6.04
C ASP A 82 -10.01 2.54 -5.01
N GLU A 83 -9.72 3.74 -5.48
CA GLU A 83 -9.23 4.85 -4.65
C GLU A 83 -10.13 6.07 -4.84
N GLU A 84 -10.42 6.76 -3.75
CA GLU A 84 -11.17 8.00 -3.73
C GLU A 84 -10.42 9.04 -2.86
N PRO A 85 -10.34 10.31 -3.29
CA PRO A 85 -9.81 11.36 -2.44
C PRO A 85 -10.75 11.57 -1.25
N LEU A 86 -10.17 11.77 -0.07
CA LEU A 86 -10.89 12.10 1.15
C LEU A 86 -10.31 13.39 1.76
N ASP A 87 -11.17 14.22 2.34
CA ASP A 87 -10.70 15.36 3.15
C ASP A 87 -9.86 14.82 4.33
N PRO A 88 -8.60 15.26 4.50
CA PRO A 88 -7.74 14.81 5.59
C PRO A 88 -8.34 14.98 6.99
N VAL A 89 -9.13 16.04 7.22
CA VAL A 89 -9.82 16.29 8.49
C VAL A 89 -10.86 15.20 8.76
N ILE A 90 -11.63 14.82 7.74
CA ILE A 90 -12.58 13.71 7.82
C ILE A 90 -11.82 12.41 8.05
N GLY A 91 -10.73 12.18 7.30
CA GLY A 91 -9.88 11.01 7.48
C GLY A 91 -9.37 10.86 8.91
N ARG A 92 -8.84 11.93 9.51
CA ARG A 92 -8.35 11.93 10.90
C ARG A 92 -9.46 11.70 11.91
N ALA A 93 -10.61 12.33 11.72
CA ALA A 93 -11.77 12.08 12.56
C ALA A 93 -12.21 10.61 12.48
N SER A 94 -12.17 10.00 11.29
CA SER A 94 -12.46 8.59 11.07
C SER A 94 -11.43 7.64 11.69
N VAL A 95 -10.16 8.03 11.78
CA VAL A 95 -9.16 7.25 12.53
C VAL A 95 -9.51 7.21 14.03
N ALA A 96 -9.94 8.34 14.60
CA ALA A 96 -10.38 8.42 15.99
C ALA A 96 -11.72 7.72 16.24
N GLU A 97 -12.63 7.80 15.26
CA GLU A 97 -14.00 7.32 15.33
C GLU A 97 -14.38 6.60 14.02
N PRO A 98 -14.02 5.31 13.87
CA PRO A 98 -14.17 4.57 12.60
C PRO A 98 -15.58 4.50 12.02
N TRP A 99 -16.62 4.61 12.87
CA TRP A 99 -18.02 4.65 12.45
C TRP A 99 -18.32 5.79 11.47
N ARG A 100 -17.54 6.88 11.51
CA ARG A 100 -17.70 8.03 10.62
C ARG A 100 -17.51 7.68 9.15
N LEU A 101 -16.68 6.70 8.81
CA LEU A 101 -16.53 6.22 7.42
C LEU A 101 -17.83 5.60 6.90
N LEU A 102 -18.60 4.93 7.77
CA LEU A 102 -19.84 4.27 7.36
C LEU A 102 -20.94 5.27 7.01
N LEU A 103 -20.91 6.48 7.59
CA LEU A 103 -21.84 7.56 7.21
C LEU A 103 -21.67 7.99 5.76
N MET A 104 -20.50 7.79 5.17
CA MET A 104 -20.19 8.19 3.80
C MET A 104 -20.81 7.24 2.76
N ALA A 105 -21.18 6.02 3.16
CA ALA A 105 -21.71 4.98 2.29
C ALA A 105 -23.06 5.35 1.64
N ASP A 106 -23.81 6.28 2.22
CA ASP A 106 -25.13 6.68 1.72
C ASP A 106 -25.10 7.82 0.72
N HIS A 107 -24.04 8.63 0.70
CA HIS A 107 -24.09 9.94 0.05
C HIS A 107 -22.81 10.36 -0.69
N SER A 108 -21.64 9.83 -0.34
CA SER A 108 -20.39 10.48 -0.76
C SER A 108 -19.20 9.54 -1.05
N SER A 109 -19.32 8.23 -0.86
CA SER A 109 -18.24 7.29 -1.18
C SER A 109 -18.76 5.97 -1.73
N GLU A 110 -18.36 5.64 -2.96
CA GLU A 110 -18.70 4.35 -3.60
C GLU A 110 -17.89 3.21 -2.97
N ILE A 111 -16.65 3.47 -2.55
CA ILE A 111 -15.86 2.52 -1.74
C ILE A 111 -16.62 2.12 -0.48
N MET A 112 -17.12 3.07 0.31
CA MET A 112 -17.82 2.75 1.56
C MET A 112 -19.16 2.07 1.32
N LYS A 113 -19.85 2.42 0.24
CA LYS A 113 -21.05 1.71 -0.20
C LYS A 113 -20.74 0.24 -0.51
N ARG A 114 -19.65 -0.04 -1.23
CA ARG A 114 -19.20 -1.41 -1.52
C ARG A 114 -18.75 -2.16 -0.28
N VAL A 115 -18.05 -1.51 0.65
CA VAL A 115 -17.69 -2.11 1.96
C VAL A 115 -18.95 -2.62 2.68
N ARG A 116 -20.02 -1.83 2.66
CA ARG A 116 -21.30 -2.22 3.26
C ARG A 116 -22.01 -3.32 2.49
N GLU A 117 -22.15 -3.17 1.18
CA GLU A 117 -22.96 -4.07 0.33
C GLU A 117 -22.27 -5.42 0.06
N GLU A 118 -20.96 -5.44 -0.18
CA GLU A 118 -20.20 -6.64 -0.53
C GLU A 118 -19.69 -7.41 0.70
N TYR A 119 -19.39 -6.71 1.80
CA TYR A 119 -18.74 -7.31 2.98
C TYR A 119 -19.60 -7.28 4.25
N GLY A 120 -20.78 -6.64 4.21
CA GLY A 120 -21.75 -6.69 5.30
C GLY A 120 -21.35 -5.90 6.56
N VAL A 121 -20.39 -4.98 6.45
CA VAL A 121 -19.97 -4.11 7.55
C VAL A 121 -20.97 -2.95 7.68
N VAL A 122 -21.66 -2.87 8.83
CA VAL A 122 -22.76 -1.90 9.06
C VAL A 122 -22.61 -1.19 10.41
N GLY A 123 -23.07 0.06 10.50
CA GLY A 123 -22.90 0.92 11.67
C GLY A 123 -23.88 0.65 12.83
N ASP A 124 -24.07 -0.61 13.22
CA ASP A 124 -24.75 -0.96 14.48
C ASP A 124 -23.72 -1.23 15.59
N ASP A 125 -24.16 -1.19 16.86
CA ASP A 125 -23.30 -1.22 18.06
C ASP A 125 -22.30 -2.39 18.11
N ASN A 126 -22.50 -3.46 17.32
CA ASN A 126 -21.64 -4.65 17.28
C ASN A 126 -21.01 -4.94 15.91
N LYS A 127 -21.21 -4.12 14.87
CA LYS A 127 -20.68 -4.32 13.50
C LYS A 127 -19.95 -3.12 12.92
N CYS A 128 -19.70 -2.10 13.74
CA CYS A 128 -18.93 -0.95 13.33
C CYS A 128 -17.48 -1.34 12.99
N LEU A 129 -16.90 -0.64 12.00
CA LEU A 129 -15.47 -0.71 11.71
C LEU A 129 -14.63 -0.48 12.97
N VAL A 130 -13.48 -1.13 13.02
CA VAL A 130 -12.42 -0.88 13.99
C VAL A 130 -11.17 -0.39 13.27
N CYS A 131 -10.44 0.53 13.91
CA CYS A 131 -9.13 0.95 13.44
C CYS A 131 -8.10 -0.10 13.86
N LEU A 132 -7.41 -0.69 12.88
CA LEU A 132 -6.37 -1.70 13.12
C LEU A 132 -5.01 -1.07 13.48
N GLY A 133 -4.90 0.25 13.40
CA GLY A 133 -3.62 0.94 13.39
C GLY A 133 -3.00 0.94 12.00
N GLY A 134 -1.68 1.13 11.93
CA GLY A 134 -1.00 1.34 10.66
C GLY A 134 0.51 1.40 10.76
N PHE A 135 1.12 1.87 9.68
CA PHE A 135 2.57 2.02 9.56
C PHE A 135 2.93 3.20 8.65
N ARG A 136 4.19 3.65 8.75
CA ARG A 136 4.73 4.72 7.91
C ARG A 136 5.47 4.14 6.72
N ASN A 137 5.46 4.88 5.62
CA ASN A 137 6.21 4.55 4.41
C ASN A 137 6.80 5.82 3.81
N VAL A 138 8.10 5.83 3.56
CA VAL A 138 8.75 6.88 2.76
C VAL A 138 8.88 6.34 1.34
N ARG A 139 8.27 7.04 0.38
CA ARG A 139 8.26 6.65 -1.03
C ARG A 139 9.00 7.66 -1.87
N ALA A 140 10.12 7.25 -2.46
CA ALA A 140 10.79 8.03 -3.49
C ALA A 140 10.31 7.58 -4.88
N VAL A 141 9.89 8.53 -5.71
CA VAL A 141 9.36 8.28 -7.05
C VAL A 141 10.39 8.69 -8.09
N TYR A 142 10.61 7.84 -9.08
CA TYR A 142 11.58 8.04 -10.15
C TYR A 142 10.96 7.80 -11.53
N GLU A 143 11.40 8.55 -12.53
CA GLU A 143 11.07 8.32 -13.95
C GLU A 143 12.30 7.76 -14.67
N TRP A 144 12.36 6.44 -14.81
CA TRP A 144 13.52 5.74 -15.35
C TRP A 144 13.12 4.82 -16.50
N SER A 145 13.80 4.94 -17.64
CA SER A 145 13.56 4.10 -18.82
C SER A 145 12.09 4.06 -19.29
N GLY A 146 11.36 5.16 -19.12
CA GLY A 146 9.92 5.25 -19.43
C GLY A 146 9.01 4.54 -18.42
N LEU A 147 9.54 4.11 -17.28
CA LEU A 147 8.81 3.52 -16.16
C LEU A 147 8.74 4.50 -15.00
N LYS A 148 7.65 4.44 -14.24
CA LYS A 148 7.52 5.09 -12.94
C LYS A 148 7.88 4.09 -11.86
N LEU A 149 9.02 4.30 -11.21
CA LEU A 149 9.52 3.45 -10.13
C LEU A 149 9.18 4.09 -8.78
N GLU A 150 8.78 3.26 -7.82
CA GLU A 150 8.49 3.66 -6.46
C GLU A 150 9.40 2.87 -5.51
N LEU A 151 10.39 3.55 -4.94
CA LEU A 151 11.30 2.98 -3.96
C LEU A 151 10.77 3.28 -2.56
N ASP A 152 10.45 2.23 -1.83
CA ASP A 152 9.79 2.28 -0.55
C ASP A 152 10.73 1.90 0.60
N GLU A 153 10.67 2.72 1.65
CA GLU A 153 11.13 2.40 2.99
C GLU A 153 9.91 2.35 3.91
N THR A 154 9.49 1.14 4.29
CA THR A 154 8.32 0.92 5.15
C THR A 154 8.74 0.67 6.58
N ASN A 155 8.33 1.55 7.49
CA ASN A 155 8.64 1.46 8.91
C ASN A 155 7.45 0.89 9.69
N TYR A 156 7.58 -0.35 10.14
CA TYR A 156 6.68 -0.99 11.11
C TYR A 156 7.28 -0.87 12.52
N ASP A 157 6.45 -1.08 13.54
CA ASP A 157 6.93 -1.11 14.94
C ASP A 157 7.96 -2.23 15.22
N PHE A 158 7.91 -3.30 14.41
CA PHE A 158 8.79 -4.47 14.52
C PHE A 158 9.97 -4.45 13.53
N GLY A 159 10.19 -3.34 12.80
CA GLY A 159 11.34 -3.15 11.92
C GLY A 159 11.00 -2.53 10.57
N THR A 160 12.01 -2.41 9.71
CA THR A 160 11.91 -1.75 8.41
C THR A 160 12.02 -2.75 7.26
N CYS A 161 11.16 -2.61 6.25
CA CYS A 161 11.25 -3.30 4.97
C CYS A 161 11.56 -2.31 3.84
N TYR A 162 12.21 -2.80 2.80
CA TYR A 162 12.57 -2.03 1.63
C TYR A 162 12.06 -2.74 0.37
N GLU A 163 11.38 -2.01 -0.50
CA GLU A 163 10.80 -2.56 -1.73
C GLU A 163 10.98 -1.58 -2.88
N ILE A 164 11.10 -2.10 -4.10
CA ILE A 164 10.92 -1.32 -5.33
C ILE A 164 9.70 -1.85 -6.06
N GLU A 165 8.80 -0.92 -6.40
CA GLU A 165 7.54 -1.17 -7.08
C GLU A 165 7.51 -0.47 -8.45
N CYS A 166 6.82 -1.07 -9.42
CA CYS A 166 6.57 -0.46 -10.73
C CYS A 166 5.19 -0.88 -11.22
N GLU A 167 4.21 0.02 -11.15
CA GLU A 167 2.89 -0.19 -11.76
C GLU A 167 3.00 -0.12 -13.29
N THR A 168 2.45 -1.10 -14.01
CA THR A 168 2.56 -1.16 -15.47
C THR A 168 1.55 -2.11 -16.12
N SER A 169 1.18 -1.81 -17.37
CA SER A 169 0.46 -2.73 -18.25
C SER A 169 1.36 -3.82 -18.86
N GLU A 170 2.69 -3.66 -18.82
CA GLU A 170 3.68 -4.59 -19.36
C GLU A 170 4.59 -5.20 -18.25
N PRO A 171 4.03 -5.96 -17.28
CA PRO A 171 4.74 -6.34 -16.06
C PRO A 171 5.98 -7.22 -16.29
N GLU A 172 5.96 -8.11 -17.29
CA GLU A 172 7.14 -8.94 -17.59
C GLU A 172 8.31 -8.11 -18.15
N ARG A 173 8.01 -7.14 -19.01
CA ARG A 173 9.02 -6.22 -19.54
C ARG A 173 9.60 -5.35 -18.44
N ALA A 174 8.74 -4.72 -17.62
CA ALA A 174 9.19 -3.90 -16.51
C ALA A 174 10.02 -4.72 -15.52
N LYS A 175 9.56 -5.93 -15.16
CA LYS A 175 10.29 -6.82 -14.25
C LYS A 175 11.68 -7.12 -14.78
N ASN A 176 11.82 -7.51 -16.05
CA ASN A 176 13.13 -7.79 -16.64
C ASN A 176 14.07 -6.57 -16.57
N LEU A 177 13.56 -5.37 -16.85
CA LEU A 177 14.32 -4.12 -16.76
C LEU A 177 14.75 -3.81 -15.31
N LEU A 178 13.85 -3.98 -14.33
CA LEU A 178 14.17 -3.80 -12.92
C LEU A 178 15.20 -4.83 -12.44
N GLU A 179 15.06 -6.10 -12.83
CA GLU A 179 16.03 -7.15 -12.48
C GLU A 179 17.41 -6.87 -13.07
N GLU A 180 17.48 -6.41 -14.33
CA GLU A 180 18.73 -6.01 -14.97
C GLU A 180 19.36 -4.80 -14.29
N LEU A 181 18.56 -3.78 -13.94
CA LEU A 181 19.00 -2.61 -13.18
C LEU A 181 19.64 -3.04 -11.85
N LEU A 182 19.00 -3.93 -11.10
CA LEU A 182 19.49 -4.40 -9.80
C LEU A 182 20.77 -5.24 -9.97
N ARG A 183 20.77 -6.21 -10.89
CA ARG A 183 21.92 -7.10 -11.12
C ARG A 183 23.15 -6.34 -11.64
N SER A 184 22.98 -5.45 -12.61
CA SER A 184 24.09 -4.66 -13.19
C SER A 184 24.75 -3.72 -12.17
N ASN A 185 23.98 -3.29 -11.16
CA ASN A 185 24.48 -2.48 -10.06
C ASN A 185 24.89 -3.31 -8.83
N GLY A 186 24.87 -4.64 -8.91
CA GLY A 186 25.24 -5.54 -7.82
C GLY A 186 24.37 -5.36 -6.57
N ILE A 187 23.07 -5.15 -6.76
CA ILE A 187 22.08 -4.98 -5.70
C ILE A 187 21.28 -6.27 -5.60
N GLU A 188 21.33 -6.90 -4.44
CA GLU A 188 20.55 -8.10 -4.16
C GLU A 188 19.06 -7.76 -4.02
N TYR A 189 18.21 -8.70 -4.46
CA TYR A 189 16.76 -8.58 -4.34
C TYR A 189 16.12 -9.96 -4.28
N SER A 190 14.85 -9.99 -3.88
CA SER A 190 13.97 -11.14 -3.99
C SER A 190 12.59 -10.71 -4.45
N TYR A 191 11.77 -11.65 -4.93
CA TYR A 191 10.37 -11.35 -5.20
C TYR A 191 9.59 -11.17 -3.90
N SER A 192 8.82 -10.09 -3.78
CA SER A 192 7.92 -9.92 -2.64
C SER A 192 6.90 -11.07 -2.62
N LYS A 193 6.76 -11.70 -1.45
CA LYS A 193 5.84 -12.84 -1.21
C LYS A 193 4.59 -12.44 -0.42
N ALA A 194 4.62 -11.26 0.19
CA ALA A 194 3.51 -10.69 0.97
C ALA A 194 3.44 -9.19 0.68
N ASN A 195 2.23 -8.63 0.65
CA ASN A 195 2.07 -7.18 0.58
C ASN A 195 2.31 -6.54 1.96
N LYS A 196 2.52 -5.22 1.97
CA LYS A 196 2.80 -4.46 3.21
C LYS A 196 1.74 -4.64 4.30
N PHE A 197 0.45 -4.74 3.94
CA PHE A 197 -0.63 -4.99 4.90
C PHE A 197 -0.55 -6.39 5.52
N ALA A 198 -0.25 -7.42 4.73
CA ALA A 198 -0.05 -8.78 5.23
C ALA A 198 1.14 -8.87 6.19
N ILE A 199 2.23 -8.15 5.90
CA ILE A 199 3.40 -8.03 6.80
C ILE A 199 3.00 -7.34 8.10
N PHE A 200 2.32 -6.20 8.02
CA PHE A 200 1.78 -5.48 9.19
C PHE A 200 0.94 -6.39 10.08
N ARG A 201 -0.02 -7.11 9.51
CA ARG A 201 -0.90 -8.04 10.25
C ARG A 201 -0.16 -9.23 10.84
N ALA A 202 0.93 -9.67 10.22
CA ALA A 202 1.76 -10.75 10.75
C ALA A 202 2.60 -10.34 11.97
N GLY A 203 2.81 -9.05 12.20
CA GLY A 203 3.54 -8.53 13.37
C GLY A 203 5.04 -8.87 13.38
N LYS A 204 5.61 -9.21 12.22
CA LYS A 204 7.02 -9.60 12.07
C LYS A 204 7.53 -9.38 10.66
N LEU A 205 8.84 -9.17 10.52
CA LEU A 205 9.48 -9.07 9.21
C LEU A 205 9.39 -10.40 8.45
N PRO A 206 9.21 -10.36 7.12
CA PRO A 206 9.24 -11.58 6.31
C PRO A 206 10.65 -12.18 6.30
N GLN A 207 10.73 -13.50 6.37
CA GLN A 207 11.96 -14.27 6.18
C GLN A 207 12.39 -14.29 4.72
#